data_AF-A0A0A9W3G9-F1
#
_entry.id   AF-A0A0A9W3G9-F1
#
_cell.length_a   1.000
_cell.length_b   1.000
_cell.length_c   1.000
_cell.angle_alpha   90.00
_cell.angle_beta   90.00
_cell.angle_gamma   90.00
#
_symmetry.space_group_name_H-M   'P 1'
#
loop_
_entity.id
_entity.type
_entity.pdbx_description
1 polymer ?
#
loop_
_entity_poly.entity_id
_entity_poly.type
_entity_poly.pdbx_seq_one_letter_code
_entity_poly.pdbx_strand_id
1 'polypeptide(L)'
;MSLIRRYNLSAAIFAPGWVHECQEEEHTFLQRDYQFWANLYEYLYVSGPSQLPFDTSFCIGAGLNFYQKGKISKKGHWHNLNKQDFQVCDLLGWADFEEHSCISFYENDAYSGGTCLILKKSNQSDKYHEHRLFVSEFRTTEYDYLILKSSVKLLKEESKGEFELYIRTQSEEGVQSKHYLKPDKDHFHKLSHKRWVNRIFSTDPGIGMVIEIGYRMSKVDAILLGRLSIIKEPLTL
;
A
#
# COMPACT_ATOMS: atom_id res chain seq x y z
N MET A 1 -13.69 20.84 -12.12
CA MET A 1 -13.32 21.16 -10.72
C MET A 1 -12.56 22.48 -10.54
N SER A 2 -11.75 22.93 -11.51
CA SER A 2 -11.00 24.20 -11.44
C SER A 2 -11.86 25.43 -11.14
N LEU A 3 -13.05 25.53 -11.74
CA LEU A 3 -13.99 26.64 -11.47
C LEU A 3 -14.50 26.63 -10.02
N ILE A 4 -14.91 25.47 -9.51
CA ILE A 4 -15.38 25.30 -8.12
C ILE A 4 -14.30 25.71 -7.12
N ARG A 5 -13.06 25.24 -7.33
CA ARG A 5 -11.90 25.62 -6.49
C ARG A 5 -11.61 27.12 -6.55
N ARG A 6 -11.70 27.75 -7.72
CA ARG A 6 -11.48 29.20 -7.88
C ARG A 6 -12.39 30.03 -6.98
N TYR A 7 -13.63 29.59 -6.76
CA TYR A 7 -14.60 30.26 -5.92
C TYR A 7 -14.62 29.75 -4.47
N ASN A 8 -13.64 28.94 -4.06
CA ASN A 8 -13.55 28.35 -2.73
C ASN A 8 -14.83 27.61 -2.29
N LEU A 9 -15.45 26.91 -3.24
CA LEU A 9 -16.66 26.12 -3.01
C LEU A 9 -16.31 24.64 -2.82
N SER A 10 -17.14 23.93 -2.07
CA SER A 10 -17.13 22.47 -2.01
C SER A 10 -17.99 21.87 -3.13
N ALA A 11 -17.71 20.61 -3.48
CA ALA A 11 -18.53 19.83 -4.41
C ALA A 11 -19.15 18.64 -3.70
N ALA A 12 -20.40 18.33 -4.04
CA ALA A 12 -21.09 17.11 -3.62
C ALA A 12 -21.27 16.20 -4.83
N ILE A 13 -20.95 14.92 -4.69
CA ILE A 13 -21.17 13.91 -5.73
C ILE A 13 -22.51 13.25 -5.41
N PHE A 14 -23.49 13.42 -6.30
CA PHE A 14 -24.79 12.79 -6.15
C PHE A 14 -24.75 11.35 -6.72
N ALA A 15 -25.25 10.41 -5.92
CA ALA A 15 -25.38 8.99 -6.27
C ALA A 15 -24.12 8.32 -6.87
N PRO A 16 -22.93 8.41 -6.22
CA PRO A 16 -21.70 7.82 -6.76
C PRO A 16 -21.77 6.29 -6.95
N GLY A 17 -22.74 5.62 -6.31
CA GLY A 17 -22.99 4.18 -6.47
C GLY A 17 -23.21 3.73 -7.92
N TRP A 18 -23.48 4.64 -8.86
CA TRP A 18 -23.54 4.36 -10.29
C TRP A 18 -22.29 3.64 -10.82
N VAL A 19 -21.10 3.87 -10.23
CA VAL A 19 -19.84 3.16 -10.59
C VAL A 19 -19.90 1.65 -10.34
N HIS A 20 -20.80 1.22 -9.45
CA HIS A 20 -21.11 -0.18 -9.20
C HIS A 20 -22.39 -0.63 -9.93
N GLU A 21 -23.42 0.21 -9.96
CA GLU A 21 -24.74 -0.18 -10.49
C GLU A 21 -24.80 -0.30 -12.01
N CYS A 22 -24.07 0.55 -12.76
CA CYS A 22 -24.09 0.55 -14.22
C CYS A 22 -22.91 -0.23 -14.83
N GLN A 23 -22.57 -1.39 -14.26
CA GLN A 23 -21.51 -2.23 -14.80
C GLN A 23 -21.87 -2.69 -16.23
N GLU A 24 -20.91 -2.54 -17.14
CA GLU A 24 -20.96 -3.09 -18.49
C GLU A 24 -20.05 -4.34 -18.54
N GLU A 25 -20.23 -5.22 -19.53
CA GLU A 25 -19.44 -6.46 -19.62
C GLU A 25 -17.93 -6.18 -19.78
N GLU A 26 -17.60 -5.01 -20.34
CA GLU A 26 -16.25 -4.59 -20.68
C GLU A 26 -15.45 -4.03 -19.49
N HIS A 27 -16.13 -3.55 -18.43
CA HIS A 27 -15.48 -2.84 -17.33
C HIS A 27 -15.95 -3.29 -15.95
N THR A 28 -14.99 -3.71 -15.11
CA THR A 28 -15.25 -4.08 -13.71
C THR A 28 -15.60 -2.84 -12.87
N PHE A 29 -16.28 -3.05 -11.73
CA PHE A 29 -16.56 -1.96 -10.78
C PHE A 29 -15.30 -1.16 -10.40
N LEU A 30 -14.19 -1.85 -10.14
CA LEU A 30 -12.95 -1.22 -9.68
C LEU A 30 -12.28 -0.39 -10.78
N GLN A 31 -12.42 -0.79 -12.04
CA GLN A 31 -11.96 0.01 -13.17
C GLN A 31 -12.77 1.30 -13.30
N ARG A 32 -14.09 1.22 -13.15
CA ARG A 32 -14.98 2.39 -13.22
C ARG A 32 -14.80 3.33 -12.02
N ASP A 33 -14.67 2.77 -10.82
CA ASP A 33 -14.38 3.52 -9.60
C ASP A 33 -13.04 4.26 -9.75
N TYR A 34 -11.99 3.56 -10.20
CA TYR A 34 -10.69 4.17 -10.50
C TYR A 34 -10.81 5.31 -11.52
N GLN A 35 -11.43 5.09 -12.68
CA GLN A 35 -11.59 6.11 -13.71
C GLN A 35 -12.36 7.33 -13.19
N PHE A 36 -13.41 7.11 -12.41
CA PHE A 36 -14.18 8.19 -11.81
C PHE A 36 -13.32 9.03 -10.86
N TRP A 37 -12.61 8.40 -9.93
CA TRP A 37 -11.75 9.12 -8.98
C TRP A 37 -10.51 9.72 -9.63
N ALA A 38 -9.97 9.13 -10.70
CA ALA A 38 -8.87 9.69 -11.51
C ALA A 38 -9.18 11.08 -12.04
N ASN A 39 -10.41 11.32 -12.49
CA ASN A 39 -10.85 12.63 -12.96
C ASN A 39 -10.91 13.70 -11.84
N LEU A 40 -10.96 13.27 -10.58
CA LEU A 40 -11.09 14.14 -9.42
C LEU A 40 -9.80 14.27 -8.61
N TYR A 41 -8.87 13.33 -8.75
CA TYR A 41 -7.72 13.15 -7.84
C TYR A 41 -6.87 14.40 -7.66
N GLU A 42 -6.53 15.12 -8.74
CA GLU A 42 -5.77 16.37 -8.68
C GLU A 42 -6.46 17.49 -7.86
N TYR A 43 -7.76 17.33 -7.62
CA TYR A 43 -8.60 18.26 -6.87
C TYR A 43 -8.99 17.74 -5.48
N LEU A 44 -8.46 16.61 -5.03
CA LEU A 44 -8.73 16.05 -3.71
C LEU A 44 -7.51 16.19 -2.80
N TYR A 45 -7.77 16.39 -1.51
CA TYR A 45 -6.74 16.24 -0.48
C TYR A 45 -6.69 14.76 -0.08
N VAL A 46 -5.48 14.19 -0.07
CA VAL A 46 -5.27 12.81 0.32
C VAL A 46 -4.92 12.77 1.81
N SER A 47 -5.80 12.17 2.61
CA SER A 47 -5.54 11.86 4.02
C SER A 47 -5.22 10.38 4.14
N GLY A 48 -4.14 10.06 4.86
CA GLY A 48 -3.81 8.67 5.17
C GLY A 48 -3.82 8.38 6.67
N PRO A 49 -3.24 7.26 7.11
CA PRO A 49 -3.34 6.85 8.50
C PRO A 49 -2.55 7.77 9.44
N SER A 50 -3.19 8.10 10.57
CA SER A 50 -2.66 9.01 11.59
C SER A 50 -2.67 8.41 13.00
N GLN A 51 -3.10 7.15 13.14
CA GLN A 51 -3.22 6.45 14.42
C GLN A 51 -2.40 5.15 14.42
N LEU A 52 -1.75 4.89 15.56
CA LEU A 52 -1.01 3.66 15.82
C LEU A 52 -1.74 2.84 16.91
N PRO A 53 -1.71 1.50 16.85
CA PRO A 53 -1.09 0.68 15.80
C PRO A 53 -1.85 0.78 14.47
N PHE A 54 -1.11 0.75 13.37
CA PHE A 54 -1.67 0.71 12.02
C PHE A 54 -1.47 -0.67 11.42
N ASP A 55 -2.50 -1.20 10.75
CA ASP A 55 -2.43 -2.50 10.07
C ASP A 55 -3.29 -2.49 8.81
N THR A 56 -2.78 -3.06 7.73
CA THR A 56 -3.55 -3.33 6.52
C THR A 56 -3.02 -4.58 5.84
N SER A 57 -3.93 -5.42 5.36
CA SER A 57 -3.63 -6.50 4.41
C SER A 57 -3.95 -6.14 2.96
N PHE A 58 -4.36 -4.89 2.70
CA PHE A 58 -4.83 -4.41 1.41
C PHE A 58 -6.04 -5.20 0.89
N CYS A 59 -6.82 -5.77 1.81
CA CYS A 59 -8.05 -6.45 1.48
C CYS A 59 -9.11 -5.43 1.09
N ILE A 60 -9.71 -5.57 -0.10
CA ILE A 60 -10.79 -4.68 -0.56
C ILE A 60 -12.18 -5.08 -0.04
N GLY A 61 -12.26 -6.03 0.90
CA GLY A 61 -13.54 -6.59 1.37
C GLY A 61 -14.13 -7.63 0.42
N ALA A 62 -13.36 -8.16 -0.52
CA ALA A 62 -13.76 -9.25 -1.41
C ALA A 62 -12.54 -10.08 -1.84
N GLY A 63 -12.77 -11.23 -2.48
CA GLY A 63 -11.73 -12.00 -3.16
C GLY A 63 -12.20 -13.36 -3.67
N LEU A 64 -11.37 -13.99 -4.52
CA LEU A 64 -11.61 -15.33 -5.08
C LEU A 64 -11.53 -16.44 -4.02
N ASN A 65 -10.72 -16.22 -2.98
CA ASN A 65 -10.58 -17.07 -1.81
C ASN A 65 -10.34 -16.18 -0.58
N PHE A 66 -10.54 -16.75 0.61
CA PHE A 66 -10.14 -16.09 1.87
C PHE A 66 -8.82 -16.68 2.36
N TYR A 67 -7.83 -15.82 2.59
CA TYR A 67 -6.47 -16.16 2.99
C TYR A 67 -6.22 -15.83 4.46
N GLN A 68 -5.41 -16.65 5.12
CA GLN A 68 -4.87 -16.41 6.45
C GLN A 68 -3.41 -16.83 6.48
N LYS A 69 -2.51 -15.90 6.82
CA LYS A 69 -1.04 -16.10 6.85
C LYS A 69 -0.51 -16.72 5.54
N GLY A 70 -1.04 -16.28 4.41
CA GLY A 70 -0.60 -16.72 3.08
C GLY A 70 -1.15 -18.07 2.62
N LYS A 71 -2.13 -18.64 3.34
CA LYS A 71 -2.78 -19.91 2.98
C LYS A 71 -4.27 -19.70 2.80
N ILE A 72 -4.85 -20.40 1.83
CA ILE A 72 -6.31 -20.41 1.64
C ILE A 72 -6.96 -21.06 2.88
N SER A 73 -7.72 -20.26 3.61
CA SER A 73 -8.52 -20.66 4.78
C SER A 73 -9.93 -21.06 4.35
N LYS A 74 -10.54 -20.33 3.40
CA LYS A 74 -11.83 -20.66 2.79
C LYS A 74 -11.74 -20.52 1.27
N LYS A 75 -12.13 -21.56 0.54
CA LYS A 75 -12.19 -21.53 -0.92
C LYS A 75 -13.48 -20.88 -1.41
N GLY A 76 -13.41 -20.22 -2.57
CA GLY A 76 -14.55 -19.65 -3.26
C GLY A 76 -14.75 -18.16 -3.01
N HIS A 77 -15.44 -17.53 -3.96
CA HIS A 77 -15.69 -16.10 -3.99
C HIS A 77 -16.42 -15.63 -2.73
N TRP A 78 -16.04 -14.46 -2.24
CA TRP A 78 -16.68 -13.86 -1.08
C TRP A 78 -16.65 -12.34 -1.16
N HIS A 79 -17.59 -11.71 -0.46
CA HIS A 79 -17.71 -10.27 -0.32
C HIS A 79 -18.21 -9.94 1.08
N ASN A 80 -17.51 -9.05 1.79
CA ASN A 80 -17.85 -8.51 3.10
C ASN A 80 -17.02 -7.24 3.36
N LEU A 81 -17.63 -6.06 3.21
CA LEU A 81 -16.95 -4.77 3.42
C LEU A 81 -16.49 -4.54 4.87
N ASN A 82 -17.03 -5.25 5.86
CA ASN A 82 -16.47 -5.22 7.23
C ASN A 82 -15.07 -5.86 7.33
N LYS A 83 -14.59 -6.47 6.25
CA LYS A 83 -13.23 -7.02 6.10
C LYS A 83 -12.37 -6.17 5.16
N GLN A 84 -12.85 -5.02 4.71
CA GLN A 84 -12.04 -4.08 3.95
C GLN A 84 -11.05 -3.41 4.89
N ASP A 85 -9.77 -3.43 4.50
CA ASP A 85 -8.70 -2.77 5.23
C ASP A 85 -8.40 -1.37 4.63
N PHE A 86 -7.46 -0.66 5.25
CA PHE A 86 -6.96 0.61 4.71
C PHE A 86 -6.30 0.41 3.34
N GLN A 87 -6.70 1.20 2.33
CA GLN A 87 -6.13 1.17 0.98
C GLN A 87 -5.04 2.24 0.82
N VAL A 88 -4.14 2.07 -0.15
CA VAL A 88 -3.07 3.04 -0.40
C VAL A 88 -3.63 4.40 -0.80
N CYS A 89 -2.82 5.44 -0.61
CA CYS A 89 -3.19 6.84 -0.83
C CYS A 89 -3.27 7.25 -2.30
N ASP A 90 -2.53 6.56 -3.17
CA ASP A 90 -2.58 6.79 -4.61
C ASP A 90 -3.71 5.97 -5.25
N LEU A 91 -4.21 6.42 -6.39
CA LEU A 91 -5.23 5.68 -7.12
C LEU A 91 -4.67 4.35 -7.62
N LEU A 92 -5.42 3.27 -7.41
CA LEU A 92 -5.04 1.92 -7.81
C LEU A 92 -5.94 1.39 -8.92
N GLY A 93 -5.34 1.03 -10.05
CA GLY A 93 -5.98 0.23 -11.10
C GLY A 93 -5.98 -1.27 -10.76
N TRP A 94 -6.58 -2.06 -11.66
CA TRP A 94 -6.42 -3.52 -11.67
C TRP A 94 -5.16 -3.92 -12.44
N ALA A 95 -4.55 -5.05 -12.08
CA ALA A 95 -3.24 -5.46 -12.63
C ALA A 95 -3.20 -5.59 -14.16
N ASP A 96 -4.36 -5.73 -14.81
CA ASP A 96 -4.54 -5.90 -16.25
C ASP A 96 -5.14 -4.67 -16.95
N PHE A 97 -5.38 -3.57 -16.22
CA PHE A 97 -6.08 -2.40 -16.76
C PHE A 97 -5.15 -1.26 -17.16
N GLU A 98 -4.06 -1.05 -16.41
CA GLU A 98 -3.09 0.00 -16.73
C GLU A 98 -1.71 -0.61 -16.92
N GLU A 99 -1.29 -0.72 -18.18
CA GLU A 99 0.04 -1.18 -18.58
C GLU A 99 1.17 -0.34 -17.96
N HIS A 100 0.84 0.84 -17.43
CA HIS A 100 1.76 1.79 -16.81
C HIS A 100 1.64 1.91 -15.28
N SER A 101 0.68 1.25 -14.63
CA SER A 101 0.55 1.34 -13.19
C SER A 101 1.55 0.42 -12.48
N CYS A 102 2.35 1.00 -11.59
CA CYS A 102 3.33 0.28 -10.80
C CYS A 102 2.75 -0.37 -9.54
N ILE A 103 1.49 -0.09 -9.19
CA ILE A 103 0.77 -0.73 -8.07
C ILE A 103 -0.64 -1.09 -8.53
N SER A 104 -1.07 -2.31 -8.25
CA SER A 104 -2.46 -2.73 -8.51
C SER A 104 -2.94 -3.73 -7.48
N PHE A 105 -4.25 -3.96 -7.42
CA PHE A 105 -4.79 -5.08 -6.67
C PHE A 105 -4.48 -6.42 -7.35
N TYR A 106 -4.31 -7.44 -6.53
CA TYR A 106 -4.08 -8.82 -6.94
C TYR A 106 -4.92 -9.77 -6.09
N GLU A 107 -5.75 -10.59 -6.74
CA GLU A 107 -6.75 -11.45 -6.07
C GLU A 107 -6.45 -12.95 -6.15
N ASN A 108 -5.43 -13.34 -6.93
CA ASN A 108 -5.03 -14.74 -7.08
C ASN A 108 -4.15 -15.24 -5.92
N ASP A 109 -3.65 -14.33 -5.08
CA ASP A 109 -2.91 -14.64 -3.86
C ASP A 109 -3.07 -13.49 -2.85
N ALA A 110 -3.01 -13.79 -1.56
CA ALA A 110 -3.03 -12.79 -0.51
C ALA A 110 -2.40 -13.33 0.78
N TYR A 111 -1.92 -12.42 1.63
CA TYR A 111 -1.43 -12.82 2.96
C TYR A 111 -2.58 -13.00 3.95
N SER A 112 -3.53 -12.08 3.96
CA SER A 112 -4.73 -12.11 4.80
C SER A 112 -5.88 -11.48 4.02
N GLY A 113 -7.12 -11.92 4.26
CA GLY A 113 -8.27 -11.40 3.54
C GLY A 113 -8.38 -12.00 2.14
N GLY A 114 -8.61 -11.16 1.12
CA GLY A 114 -8.99 -11.64 -0.23
C GLY A 114 -8.16 -11.08 -1.37
N THR A 115 -7.38 -10.03 -1.09
CA THR A 115 -6.51 -9.37 -2.05
C THR A 115 -5.21 -8.97 -1.39
N CYS A 116 -4.17 -8.78 -2.20
CA CYS A 116 -2.96 -8.06 -1.84
C CYS A 116 -2.64 -7.01 -2.92
N LEU A 117 -1.51 -6.34 -2.79
CA LEU A 117 -0.98 -5.51 -3.86
C LEU A 117 0.02 -6.29 -4.71
N ILE A 118 0.03 -6.02 -6.01
CA ILE A 118 1.13 -6.32 -6.93
C ILE A 118 1.89 -5.02 -7.22
N LEU A 119 3.20 -5.06 -6.99
CA LEU A 119 4.14 -3.96 -7.20
C LEU A 119 4.98 -4.29 -8.43
N LYS A 120 4.96 -3.43 -9.45
CA LYS A 120 5.70 -3.60 -10.72
C LYS A 120 6.67 -2.44 -10.90
N LYS A 121 7.72 -2.64 -11.69
CA LYS A 121 8.54 -1.51 -12.16
C LYS A 121 7.85 -0.82 -13.33
N SER A 122 7.67 0.50 -13.24
CA SER A 122 7.20 1.30 -14.38
C SER A 122 8.23 1.31 -15.51
N ASN A 123 9.53 1.42 -15.19
CA ASN A 123 10.62 1.39 -16.14
C ASN A 123 11.64 0.29 -15.81
N GLN A 124 11.86 -0.63 -16.75
CA GLN A 124 12.79 -1.74 -16.55
C GLN A 124 14.26 -1.30 -16.52
N SER A 125 14.62 -0.19 -17.18
CA SER A 125 16.02 0.28 -17.22
C SER A 125 16.52 0.80 -15.88
N ASP A 126 15.63 1.27 -15.02
CA ASP A 126 16.02 1.90 -13.76
C ASP A 126 16.58 0.86 -12.79
N LYS A 127 17.69 1.19 -12.11
CA LYS A 127 18.29 0.27 -11.13
C LYS A 127 17.32 -0.04 -9.99
N TYR A 128 16.55 0.96 -9.58
CA TYR A 128 15.54 0.89 -8.52
C TYR A 128 14.24 1.51 -9.01
N HIS A 129 13.12 0.99 -8.52
CA HIS A 129 11.82 1.63 -8.62
C HIS A 129 11.32 1.92 -7.21
N GLU A 130 10.72 3.08 -7.02
CA GLU A 130 10.14 3.49 -5.75
C GLU A 130 8.77 4.12 -5.97
N HIS A 131 7.88 3.88 -5.02
CA HIS A 131 6.56 4.47 -5.03
C HIS A 131 6.05 4.63 -3.59
N ARG A 132 5.21 5.65 -3.40
CA ARG A 132 4.51 5.90 -2.14
C ARG A 132 3.40 4.88 -1.94
N LEU A 133 3.18 4.47 -0.70
CA LEU A 133 2.02 3.68 -0.30
C LEU A 133 1.03 4.58 0.46
N PHE A 134 1.54 5.34 1.42
CA PHE A 134 0.72 6.16 2.30
C PHE A 134 1.34 7.55 2.46
N VAL A 135 0.50 8.57 2.43
CA VAL A 135 0.72 9.77 3.25
C VAL A 135 0.30 9.39 4.67
N SER A 136 0.99 9.87 5.71
CA SER A 136 0.67 9.49 7.09
C SER A 136 0.90 10.62 8.07
N GLU A 137 0.49 10.44 9.32
CA GLU A 137 0.82 11.34 10.42
C GLU A 137 1.19 10.56 11.69
N PHE A 138 2.23 9.74 11.62
CA PHE A 138 2.70 9.00 12.80
C PHE A 138 3.74 9.82 13.54
N ARG A 139 3.41 10.26 14.75
CA ARG A 139 4.31 11.05 15.61
C ARG A 139 5.13 10.15 16.52
N THR A 140 6.43 10.37 16.51
CA THR A 140 7.39 9.80 17.46
C THR A 140 7.89 10.85 18.43
N THR A 141 8.34 10.41 19.60
CA THR A 141 9.08 11.20 20.59
C THR A 141 10.53 10.71 20.65
N GLU A 142 11.39 11.45 21.34
CA GLU A 142 12.79 11.02 21.56
C GLU A 142 12.91 9.69 22.34
N TYR A 143 11.82 9.23 22.97
CA TYR A 143 11.76 7.99 23.76
C TYR A 143 11.02 6.85 23.06
N ASP A 144 10.64 7.01 21.79
CA ASP A 144 9.99 5.94 21.05
C ASP A 144 10.51 5.84 19.60
N TYR A 145 10.30 4.67 19.02
CA TYR A 145 10.63 4.35 17.64
C TYR A 145 9.50 3.53 17.01
N LEU A 146 9.48 3.47 15.69
CA LEU A 146 8.49 2.68 14.96
C LEU A 146 9.08 1.35 14.52
N ILE A 147 8.30 0.28 14.67
CA ILE A 147 8.55 -1.01 14.05
C ILE A 147 7.55 -1.17 12.91
N LEU A 148 8.06 -1.31 11.69
CA LEU A 148 7.29 -1.61 10.51
C LEU A 148 7.47 -3.08 10.15
N LYS A 149 6.38 -3.80 9.90
CA LYS A 149 6.38 -5.20 9.48
C LYS A 149 5.69 -5.32 8.14
N SER A 150 6.34 -5.91 7.16
CA SER A 150 5.74 -6.16 5.84
C SER A 150 5.75 -7.64 5.48
N SER A 151 4.68 -8.14 4.86
CA SER A 151 4.63 -9.48 4.28
C SER A 151 4.75 -9.40 2.77
N VAL A 152 5.82 -9.97 2.21
CA VAL A 152 6.13 -9.88 0.77
C VAL A 152 6.37 -11.25 0.13
N LYS A 153 6.04 -11.39 -1.15
CA LYS A 153 6.22 -12.62 -1.93
C LYS A 153 6.59 -12.27 -3.36
N LEU A 154 7.50 -13.02 -3.98
CA LEU A 154 7.79 -12.83 -5.41
C LEU A 154 6.64 -13.37 -6.24
N LEU A 155 6.28 -12.69 -7.33
CA LEU A 155 5.24 -13.21 -8.20
C LEU A 155 5.73 -14.42 -9.01
N LYS A 156 6.95 -14.35 -9.55
CA LYS A 156 7.54 -15.38 -10.43
C LYS A 156 8.78 -16.00 -9.81
N GLU A 157 9.05 -17.26 -10.15
CA GLU A 157 10.18 -18.02 -9.63
C GLU A 157 11.54 -17.44 -10.01
N GLU A 158 11.64 -16.96 -11.25
CA GLU A 158 12.90 -16.49 -11.83
C GLU A 158 13.29 -15.09 -11.36
N SER A 159 12.33 -14.33 -10.83
CA SER A 159 12.57 -12.97 -10.36
C SER A 159 13.47 -12.99 -9.12
N LYS A 160 14.48 -12.12 -9.09
CA LYS A 160 15.39 -11.97 -7.96
C LYS A 160 15.59 -10.51 -7.66
N GLY A 161 15.33 -10.10 -6.43
CA GLY A 161 15.66 -8.74 -6.06
C GLY A 161 15.29 -8.41 -4.64
N GLU A 162 15.37 -7.12 -4.37
CA GLU A 162 15.30 -6.58 -3.03
C GLU A 162 14.01 -5.79 -2.88
N PHE A 163 13.49 -5.81 -1.67
CA PHE A 163 12.34 -5.01 -1.25
C PHE A 163 12.72 -4.34 0.06
N GLU A 164 12.56 -3.03 0.10
CA GLU A 164 12.83 -2.20 1.25
C GLU A 164 11.66 -1.24 1.43
N LEU A 165 11.39 -0.86 2.67
CA LEU A 165 10.51 0.26 2.96
C LEU A 165 11.33 1.53 3.06
N TYR A 166 10.74 2.65 2.68
CA TYR A 166 11.26 3.96 3.02
C TYR A 166 10.19 4.74 3.77
N ILE A 167 10.65 5.70 4.57
CA ILE A 167 9.79 6.70 5.21
C ILE A 167 10.27 8.10 4.84
N ARG A 168 9.34 9.06 4.75
CA ARG A 168 9.68 10.48 4.81
C ARG A 168 9.23 11.03 6.17
N THR A 169 10.13 11.72 6.84
CA THR A 169 9.86 12.36 8.13
C THR A 169 9.86 13.86 7.99
N GLN A 170 9.22 14.53 8.94
CA GLN A 170 9.27 15.97 9.11
C GLN A 170 9.64 16.29 10.57
N SER A 171 10.67 17.11 10.76
CA SER A 171 11.06 17.64 12.07
C SER A 171 10.10 18.73 12.55
N GLU A 172 10.23 19.15 13.81
CA GLU A 172 9.46 20.29 14.36
C GLU A 172 9.75 21.61 13.60
N GLU A 173 10.98 21.77 13.10
CA GLU A 173 11.38 22.91 12.25
C GLU A 173 10.83 22.82 10.81
N GLY A 174 10.07 21.77 10.50
CA GLY A 174 9.46 21.54 9.19
C GLY A 174 10.39 20.91 8.16
N VAL A 175 11.64 20.57 8.52
CA VAL A 175 12.62 19.95 7.62
C VAL A 175 12.22 18.53 7.30
N GLN A 176 12.14 18.20 6.00
CA GLN A 176 11.80 16.86 5.55
C GLN A 176 13.03 16.02 5.23
N SER A 177 13.01 14.73 5.59
CA SER A 177 14.09 13.79 5.32
C SER A 177 13.55 12.43 4.88
N LYS A 178 14.22 11.78 3.92
CA LYS A 178 13.84 10.45 3.42
C LYS A 178 14.81 9.39 3.92
N HIS A 179 14.28 8.35 4.56
CA HIS A 179 15.06 7.28 5.19
C HIS A 179 14.70 5.94 4.57
N TYR A 180 15.71 5.19 4.11
CA TYR A 180 15.51 3.81 3.64
C TYR A 180 15.73 2.85 4.80
N LEU A 181 14.71 2.08 5.12
CA LEU A 181 14.74 1.14 6.22
C LEU A 181 15.32 -0.20 5.73
N LYS A 182 16.39 -0.63 6.38
CA LYS A 182 16.95 -1.96 6.12
C LYS A 182 16.20 -3.01 6.92
N PRO A 183 15.95 -4.19 6.36
CA PRO A 183 15.40 -5.28 7.13
C PRO A 183 16.35 -5.64 8.27
N ASP A 184 15.79 -5.91 9.43
CA ASP A 184 16.52 -6.44 10.57
C ASP A 184 17.27 -7.73 10.17
N LYS A 185 18.50 -7.88 10.65
CA LYS A 185 19.44 -8.95 10.24
C LYS A 185 18.87 -10.33 10.56
N ASP A 186 18.21 -10.45 11.70
CA ASP A 186 17.60 -11.71 12.16
C ASP A 186 16.38 -12.11 11.32
N HIS A 187 15.77 -11.13 10.64
CA HIS A 187 14.62 -11.29 9.78
C HIS A 187 14.99 -11.18 8.28
N PHE A 188 16.28 -11.32 7.96
CA PHE A 188 16.77 -11.28 6.59
C PHE A 188 16.58 -12.62 5.86
N HIS A 189 15.34 -12.99 5.54
CA HIS A 189 15.06 -14.13 4.66
C HIS A 189 15.02 -13.72 3.19
N LYS A 190 15.68 -14.45 2.30
CA LYS A 190 15.58 -14.22 0.85
C LYS A 190 14.13 -14.30 0.38
N LEU A 191 13.72 -13.36 -0.48
CA LEU A 191 12.39 -13.36 -1.07
C LEU A 191 12.13 -14.66 -1.84
N SER A 192 10.87 -15.11 -1.86
CA SER A 192 10.46 -16.38 -2.43
C SER A 192 9.15 -16.22 -3.18
N HIS A 193 8.99 -16.97 -4.28
CA HIS A 193 7.71 -17.13 -4.97
C HIS A 193 6.84 -18.22 -4.36
N LYS A 194 7.40 -19.09 -3.49
CA LYS A 194 6.68 -20.23 -2.88
C LYS A 194 5.99 -19.86 -1.58
N ARG A 195 6.51 -18.86 -0.86
CA ARG A 195 6.02 -18.46 0.46
C ARG A 195 6.11 -16.96 0.67
N TRP A 196 5.21 -16.47 1.51
CA TRP A 196 5.29 -15.13 2.07
C TRP A 196 6.48 -15.03 3.03
N VAL A 197 7.21 -13.93 2.92
CA VAL A 197 8.35 -13.58 3.75
C VAL A 197 7.99 -12.33 4.54
N ASN A 198 8.03 -12.45 5.87
CA ASN A 198 7.84 -11.31 6.75
C ASN A 198 9.18 -10.57 6.89
N ARG A 199 9.16 -9.25 6.74
CA ARG A 199 10.29 -8.35 7.01
C ARG A 199 9.92 -7.49 8.20
N ILE A 200 10.90 -7.22 9.04
CA ILE A 200 10.81 -6.28 10.15
C ILE A 200 11.82 -5.19 9.89
N PHE A 201 11.38 -3.95 10.08
CA PHE A 201 12.15 -2.74 9.94
C PHE A 201 11.94 -1.91 11.20
N SER A 202 12.98 -1.23 11.65
CA SER A 202 12.89 -0.28 12.76
C SER A 202 13.40 1.07 12.30
N THR A 203 12.79 2.13 12.82
CA THR A 203 13.33 3.48 12.67
C THR A 203 14.34 3.75 13.76
N ASP A 204 15.17 4.77 13.56
CA ASP A 204 15.85 5.38 14.69
C ASP A 204 14.80 5.99 15.66
N PRO A 205 15.14 6.18 16.94
CA PRO A 205 14.28 6.90 17.86
C PRO A 205 14.20 8.39 17.54
N GLY A 206 13.11 9.05 17.94
CA GLY A 206 12.99 10.51 17.80
C GLY A 206 13.00 11.02 16.37
N ILE A 207 12.58 10.22 15.39
CA ILE A 207 12.58 10.58 13.96
C ILE A 207 11.55 11.65 13.58
N GLY A 208 10.80 12.19 14.55
CA GLY A 208 9.80 13.23 14.36
C GLY A 208 8.46 12.66 13.87
N MET A 209 7.83 13.34 12.91
CA MET A 209 6.57 12.91 12.31
C MET A 209 6.82 12.17 11.00
N VAL A 210 6.36 10.93 10.87
CA VAL A 210 6.35 10.19 9.60
C VAL A 210 5.19 10.68 8.74
N ILE A 211 5.52 11.37 7.65
CA ILE A 211 4.57 11.98 6.72
C ILE A 211 4.33 11.14 5.46
N GLU A 212 5.23 10.21 5.15
CA GLU A 212 5.12 9.34 3.99
C GLU A 212 5.72 7.96 4.29
N ILE A 213 5.08 6.93 3.77
CA ILE A 213 5.60 5.56 3.75
C ILE A 213 5.53 5.06 2.32
N GLY A 214 6.61 4.47 1.83
CA GLY A 214 6.64 3.85 0.53
C GLY A 214 7.58 2.66 0.50
N TYR A 215 7.78 2.12 -0.71
CA TYR A 215 8.70 1.03 -0.94
C TYR A 215 9.74 1.39 -1.98
N ARG A 216 10.84 0.66 -1.94
CA ARG A 216 11.85 0.59 -2.99
C ARG A 216 12.07 -0.87 -3.36
N MET A 217 12.09 -1.15 -4.66
CA MET A 217 12.40 -2.47 -5.19
C MET A 217 13.51 -2.39 -6.25
N SER A 218 14.33 -3.43 -6.31
CA SER A 218 15.43 -3.55 -7.28
C SER A 218 15.34 -4.87 -8.03
N LYS A 219 15.70 -4.90 -9.32
CA LYS A 219 15.93 -6.15 -10.08
C LYS A 219 14.77 -7.18 -10.15
N VAL A 220 13.54 -6.84 -9.77
CA VAL A 220 12.35 -7.71 -9.85
C VAL A 220 11.33 -7.14 -10.83
N ASP A 221 10.67 -8.01 -11.61
CA ASP A 221 9.54 -7.63 -12.46
C ASP A 221 8.30 -7.27 -11.63
N ALA A 222 7.97 -8.12 -10.64
CA ALA A 222 6.84 -7.91 -9.75
C ALA A 222 7.01 -8.55 -8.36
N ILE A 223 6.56 -7.84 -7.32
CA ILE A 223 6.50 -8.29 -5.93
C ILE A 223 5.07 -8.16 -5.43
N LEU A 224 4.58 -9.16 -4.71
CA LEU A 224 3.33 -9.07 -3.96
C LEU A 224 3.59 -8.51 -2.58
N LEU A 225 2.82 -7.51 -2.17
CA LEU A 225 2.81 -6.92 -0.82
C LEU A 225 1.45 -7.21 -0.18
N GLY A 226 1.44 -8.08 0.84
CA GLY A 226 0.22 -8.65 1.42
C GLY A 226 -0.13 -8.16 2.80
N ARG A 227 0.80 -7.47 3.49
CA ARG A 227 0.51 -6.81 4.77
C ARG A 227 1.52 -5.72 5.04
N LEU A 228 1.08 -4.62 5.63
CA LEU A 228 1.90 -3.63 6.30
C LEU A 228 1.32 -3.38 7.69
N SER A 229 2.18 -3.51 8.71
CA SER A 229 1.84 -3.23 10.11
C SER A 229 2.86 -2.26 10.67
N ILE A 230 2.40 -1.31 11.49
CA ILE A 230 3.25 -0.31 12.10
C ILE A 230 2.83 -0.18 13.55
N ILE A 231 3.81 -0.35 14.44
CA ILE A 231 3.63 -0.18 15.88
C ILE A 231 4.68 0.78 16.40
N LYS A 232 4.36 1.41 17.53
CA LYS A 232 5.29 2.27 18.26
C LYS A 232 5.75 1.54 19.50
N GLU A 233 7.06 1.49 19.70
CA GLU A 233 7.68 0.87 20.86
C GLU A 233 8.48 1.91 21.64
N PRO A 234 8.45 1.86 22.99
CA PRO A 234 9.31 2.70 23.80
C PRO A 234 10.78 2.25 23.68
N LEU A 235 11.69 3.19 23.82
CA LEU A 235 13.09 2.91 24.10
C LEU A 235 13.20 2.29 25.50
N THR A 236 13.57 1.01 25.55
CA THR A 236 14.04 0.39 26.80
C THR A 236 15.47 0.88 27.06
N LEU A 237 15.62 1.73 28.08
CA LEU A 237 16.90 2.18 28.65
C LEU A 237 17.63 1.03 29.37
#